data_AF-A0A534LED8-F1
#
_entry.id   AF-A0A534LED8-F1
#
_cell.length_a   1.000
_cell.length_b   1.000
_cell.length_c   1.000
_cell.angle_alpha   90.00
_cell.angle_beta   90.00
_cell.angle_gamma   90.00
#
_symmetry.space_group_name_H-M   'P 1'
#
loop_
_entity.id
_entity.type
_entity.pdbx_description
1 polymer ?
#
loop_
_entity_poly.entity_id
_entity_poly.type
_entity_poly.pdbx_seq_one_letter_code
_entity_poly.pdbx_strand_id
1 'polypeptide(L)'
;MLPEAGVRQRGLVDRRIVFADAERTADYMFPFIDRRWRVPLIVLDLSMGPPWILDGPFRVDQFRFRTPLRTSDLRRIESVPLDELAKLVHYDPWWVFRRVSGVDRAWIEALFATNMAASFQHAGLTYRIRDLVFSAELDRLQEIDAKRGPFRAMTFRPGDIELLTLRSSPPGRPDLVRTRLAKAL
;
A
#
# COMPACT_ATOMS: atom_id res chain seq x y z
N MET A 1 16.35 20.26 17.04
CA MET A 1 15.08 19.68 16.55
C MET A 1 15.39 18.24 16.14
N LEU A 2 14.79 17.26 16.81
CA LEU A 2 14.80 15.88 16.30
C LEU A 2 14.00 15.88 15.00
N PRO A 3 14.44 15.21 13.92
CA PRO A 3 13.57 15.03 12.76
C PRO A 3 12.29 14.35 13.28
N GLU A 4 11.13 14.93 12.95
CA GLU A 4 9.84 14.27 13.24
C GLU A 4 9.93 12.85 12.70
N ALA A 5 9.78 11.86 13.57
CA ALA A 5 9.90 10.47 13.19
C ALA A 5 8.84 10.17 12.12
N GLY A 6 9.27 9.73 10.94
CA GLY A 6 8.36 9.40 9.84
C GLY A 6 7.32 8.35 10.24
N VAL A 7 6.19 8.36 9.54
CA VAL A 7 5.04 7.48 9.83
C VAL A 7 5.27 6.12 9.19
N ARG A 8 5.30 5.06 10.00
CA ARG A 8 5.47 3.69 9.49
C ARG A 8 4.15 3.12 8.95
N GLN A 9 4.19 2.34 7.87
CA GLN A 9 2.99 1.65 7.32
C GLN A 9 2.27 0.83 8.39
N ARG A 10 3.01 0.12 9.25
CA ARG A 10 2.41 -0.63 10.36
C ARG A 10 1.64 0.25 11.35
N GLY A 11 2.00 1.53 11.39
CA GLY A 11 1.31 2.56 12.15
C GLY A 11 0.10 3.17 11.43
N LEU A 12 -0.34 2.62 10.29
CA LEU A 12 -1.50 3.06 9.51
C LEU A 12 -2.68 2.06 9.59
N VAL A 13 -2.69 1.22 10.63
CA VAL A 13 -3.72 0.21 10.91
C VAL A 13 -4.52 0.64 12.14
N ASP A 14 -5.83 0.36 12.14
CA ASP A 14 -6.78 0.67 13.22
C ASP A 14 -6.68 2.13 13.68
N ARG A 15 -6.94 3.05 12.75
CA ARG A 15 -6.73 4.49 12.94
C ARG A 15 -8.02 5.28 12.97
N ARG A 16 -8.06 6.27 13.87
CA ARG A 16 -9.11 7.28 13.90
C ARG A 16 -8.73 8.45 13.02
N ILE A 17 -9.62 8.78 12.09
CA ILE A 17 -9.49 9.91 11.18
C ILE A 17 -10.54 10.95 11.59
N VAL A 18 -10.08 12.14 11.91
CA VAL A 18 -10.90 13.31 12.21
C VAL A 18 -11.04 14.11 10.91
N PHE A 19 -12.23 14.04 10.32
CA PHE A 19 -12.69 14.88 9.22
C PHE A 19 -13.26 16.19 9.77
N ALA A 20 -13.53 17.15 8.89
CA ALA A 20 -14.13 18.43 9.27
C ALA A 20 -15.56 18.30 9.85
N ASP A 21 -16.27 17.22 9.51
CA ASP A 21 -17.67 16.98 9.84
C ASP A 21 -17.90 15.74 10.72
N ALA A 22 -16.91 14.84 10.85
CA ALA A 22 -17.06 13.60 11.61
C ALA A 22 -15.73 12.95 12.02
N GLU A 23 -15.79 11.99 12.93
CA GLU A 23 -14.71 11.02 13.20
C GLU A 23 -15.09 9.67 12.57
N ARG A 24 -14.12 9.00 11.93
CA ARG A 24 -14.26 7.66 11.36
C ARG A 24 -13.09 6.77 11.75
N THR A 25 -13.34 5.47 11.83
CA THR A 25 -12.30 4.46 12.00
C THR A 25 -11.94 3.89 10.64
N ALA A 26 -10.65 3.91 10.31
CA ALA A 26 -10.07 3.15 9.22
C ALA A 26 -9.39 1.91 9.80
N ASP A 27 -9.84 0.73 9.34
CA ASP A 27 -9.19 -0.54 9.67
C ASP A 27 -7.79 -0.55 9.03
N TYR A 28 -7.71 -0.07 7.78
CA TYR A 28 -6.45 0.12 7.06
C TYR A 28 -6.40 1.43 6.28
N MET A 29 -5.22 2.04 6.23
CA MET A 29 -4.89 3.13 5.31
C MET A 29 -3.73 2.69 4.40
N PHE A 30 -3.93 2.76 3.09
CA PHE A 30 -2.96 2.38 2.07
C PHE A 30 -2.55 3.59 1.25
N PRO A 31 -1.39 4.21 1.56
CA PRO A 31 -0.79 5.21 0.69
C PRO A 31 -0.42 4.60 -0.66
N PHE A 32 -0.88 5.20 -1.75
CA PHE A 32 -0.43 4.88 -3.10
C PHE A 32 0.67 5.85 -3.47
N ILE A 33 1.76 5.33 -4.03
CA ILE A 33 3.01 6.05 -4.23
C ILE A 33 3.32 6.11 -5.73
N ASP A 34 3.65 7.29 -6.24
CA ASP A 34 4.08 7.47 -7.62
C ASP A 34 5.57 7.18 -7.82
N ARG A 35 6.03 7.18 -9.08
CA ARG A 35 7.46 7.01 -9.42
C ARG A 35 8.40 8.06 -8.83
N ARG A 36 7.87 9.19 -8.36
CA ARG A 36 8.61 10.29 -7.71
C ARG A 36 8.57 10.18 -6.19
N TRP A 37 8.13 9.03 -5.65
CA TRP A 37 8.00 8.78 -4.21
C TRP A 37 6.98 9.70 -3.52
N ARG A 38 6.09 10.33 -4.28
CA ARG A 38 4.99 11.14 -3.73
C ARG A 38 3.79 10.24 -3.45
N VAL A 39 2.98 10.62 -2.49
CA VAL A 39 1.71 9.97 -2.18
C VAL A 39 0.59 10.83 -2.75
N PRO A 40 0.16 10.61 -4.01
CA PRO A 40 -0.95 11.36 -4.58
C PRO A 40 -2.30 11.06 -3.93
N LEU A 41 -2.48 9.86 -3.38
CA LEU A 41 -3.74 9.43 -2.78
C LEU A 41 -3.54 8.37 -1.69
N ILE A 42 -4.50 8.29 -0.78
CA ILE A 42 -4.58 7.24 0.22
C ILE A 42 -5.91 6.53 0.10
N VAL A 43 -5.85 5.21 0.02
CA VAL A 43 -7.04 4.37 0.07
C VAL A 43 -7.35 4.02 1.52
N LEU A 44 -8.59 4.26 1.92
CA LEU A 44 -9.13 3.99 3.24
C LEU A 44 -10.07 2.78 3.19
N ASP A 45 -9.77 1.77 3.99
CA ASP A 45 -10.72 0.73 4.33
C ASP A 45 -11.45 1.16 5.61
N LEU A 46 -12.65 1.70 5.44
CA LEU A 46 -13.52 2.11 6.55
C LEU A 46 -14.43 0.93 6.89
N SER A 47 -14.59 0.65 8.19
CA SER A 47 -15.27 -0.54 8.70
C SER A 47 -16.59 -0.83 7.97
N MET A 48 -16.56 -1.90 7.15
CA MET A 48 -17.64 -2.42 6.30
C MET A 48 -18.09 -1.46 5.17
N GLY A 49 -17.54 -1.66 3.98
CA GLY A 49 -17.98 -0.99 2.75
C GLY A 49 -16.97 -1.13 1.62
N PRO A 50 -17.25 -0.57 0.43
CA PRO A 50 -16.21 -0.39 -0.58
C PRO A 50 -15.16 0.59 -0.05
N PRO A 51 -13.87 0.40 -0.40
CA PRO A 51 -12.81 1.29 0.01
C PRO A 51 -12.99 2.69 -0.60
N TRP A 52 -12.53 3.69 0.13
CA TRP A 52 -12.64 5.09 -0.23
C TRP A 52 -11.28 5.68 -0.53
N ILE A 53 -11.26 6.78 -1.28
CA ILE A 53 -10.06 7.55 -1.57
C ILE A 53 -10.13 8.86 -0.81
N LEU A 54 -9.01 9.18 -0.18
CA LEU A 54 -8.73 10.52 0.30
C LEU A 54 -7.58 11.13 -0.51
N ASP A 55 -7.90 12.24 -1.18
CA ASP A 55 -6.95 13.08 -1.89
C ASP A 55 -6.84 14.41 -1.14
N GLY A 56 -5.81 14.57 -0.32
CA GLY A 56 -5.65 15.80 0.42
C GLY A 56 -4.62 15.71 1.53
N PRO A 57 -4.33 16.85 2.17
CA PRO A 57 -3.34 16.91 3.22
C PRO A 57 -3.78 16.07 4.42
N PHE A 58 -2.86 15.26 4.92
CA PHE A 58 -2.97 14.59 6.21
C PHE A 58 -2.05 15.28 7.20
N ARG A 59 -2.49 15.34 8.46
CA ARG A 59 -1.59 15.57 9.58
C ARG A 59 -1.74 14.45 10.58
N VAL A 60 -0.61 13.88 11.00
CA VAL A 60 -0.58 12.98 12.14
C VAL A 60 -0.48 13.81 13.42
N ASP A 61 -1.52 13.74 14.24
CA ASP A 61 -1.59 14.37 15.56
C ASP A 61 -1.67 13.25 16.62
N GLN A 62 -0.50 12.91 17.18
CA GLN A 62 -0.29 11.82 18.13
C GLN A 62 -0.76 10.45 17.61
N PHE A 63 -2.04 10.14 17.81
CA PHE A 63 -2.69 8.87 17.45
C PHE A 63 -3.86 9.04 16.46
N ARG A 64 -4.12 10.27 16.01
CA ARG A 64 -5.22 10.60 15.11
C ARG A 64 -4.68 11.18 13.82
N PHE A 65 -5.33 10.82 12.72
CA PHE A 65 -5.12 11.47 11.44
C PHE A 65 -6.16 12.58 11.31
N ARG A 66 -5.73 13.77 10.92
CA ARG A 66 -6.64 14.90 10.71
C ARG A 66 -6.60 15.32 9.25
N THR A 67 -7.78 15.61 8.70
CA THR A 67 -7.93 16.17 7.35
C THR A 67 -8.98 17.29 7.38
N PRO A 68 -8.79 18.38 6.61
CA PRO A 68 -9.81 19.42 6.47
C PRO A 68 -10.99 18.99 5.59
N LEU A 69 -10.90 17.83 4.93
CA LEU A 69 -11.96 17.28 4.10
C LEU A 69 -13.15 16.82 4.94
N ARG A 70 -14.34 16.85 4.34
CA ARG A 70 -15.55 16.25 4.90
C ARG A 70 -15.65 14.79 4.49
N THR A 71 -16.38 14.00 5.27
CA THR A 71 -16.68 12.60 4.89
C THR A 71 -17.45 12.51 3.57
N SER A 72 -18.26 13.52 3.23
CA SER A 72 -18.94 13.63 1.93
C SER A 72 -17.99 13.82 0.74
N ASP A 73 -16.76 14.25 0.98
CA ASP A 73 -15.75 14.50 -0.06
C ASP A 73 -14.97 13.22 -0.41
N LEU A 74 -15.17 12.14 0.36
CA LEU A 74 -14.62 10.83 0.06
C LEU A 74 -15.17 10.32 -1.28
N ARG A 75 -14.26 9.88 -2.14
CA ARG A 75 -14.61 9.32 -3.43
C ARG A 75 -14.44 7.82 -3.39
N ARG A 76 -15.28 7.11 -4.12
CA ARG A 76 -15.06 5.67 -4.32
C ARG A 76 -13.76 5.43 -5.06
N ILE A 77 -13.20 4.26 -4.83
CA ILE A 77 -11.92 3.90 -5.38
C ILE A 77 -11.90 3.86 -6.91
N GLU A 78 -13.04 3.51 -7.51
CA GLU A 78 -13.27 3.47 -8.96
C GLU A 78 -13.32 4.86 -9.60
N SER A 79 -13.28 5.94 -8.82
CA SER A 79 -13.12 7.29 -9.36
C SER A 79 -11.71 7.56 -9.91
N VAL A 80 -10.72 6.71 -9.58
CA VAL A 80 -9.38 6.76 -10.17
C VAL A 80 -9.36 5.93 -11.45
N PRO A 81 -9.03 6.54 -12.61
CA PRO A 81 -8.85 5.80 -13.85
C PRO A 81 -7.80 4.69 -13.73
N LEU A 82 -8.06 3.53 -14.33
CA LEU A 82 -7.19 2.37 -14.22
C LEU A 82 -5.77 2.64 -14.77
N ASP A 83 -5.64 3.48 -15.79
CA ASP A 83 -4.36 3.90 -16.35
C ASP A 83 -3.57 4.80 -15.41
N GLU A 84 -4.24 5.64 -14.61
CA GLU A 84 -3.61 6.39 -13.53
C GLU A 84 -3.21 5.48 -12.37
N LEU A 85 -4.08 4.55 -11.96
CA LEU A 85 -3.76 3.55 -10.95
C LEU A 85 -2.52 2.71 -11.35
N ALA A 86 -2.42 2.36 -12.64
CA ALA A 86 -1.29 1.65 -13.20
C ALA A 86 0.03 2.44 -13.17
N LYS A 87 0.06 3.71 -12.73
CA LYS A 87 1.27 4.52 -12.50
C LYS A 87 1.70 4.57 -11.03
N LEU A 88 0.98 3.87 -10.14
CA LEU A 88 1.18 3.89 -8.69
C LEU A 88 1.60 2.52 -8.13
N VAL A 89 2.17 2.52 -6.93
CA VAL A 89 2.40 1.30 -6.13
C VAL A 89 1.82 1.46 -4.74
N HIS A 90 1.42 0.35 -4.12
CA HIS A 90 1.05 0.33 -2.71
C HIS A 90 1.60 -0.94 -2.04
N TYR A 91 1.70 -0.94 -0.72
CA TYR A 91 2.13 -2.11 0.04
C TYR A 91 0.98 -2.65 0.89
N ASP A 92 0.40 -3.76 0.42
CA ASP A 92 -0.60 -4.54 1.15
C ASP A 92 -0.03 -5.94 1.47
N PRO A 93 0.68 -6.10 2.60
CA PRO A 93 1.22 -7.39 3.00
C PRO A 93 0.17 -8.36 3.56
N TRP A 94 -1.04 -7.86 3.87
CA TRP A 94 -2.11 -8.64 4.50
C TRP A 94 -3.17 -9.11 3.50
N TRP A 95 -3.07 -8.69 2.25
CA TRP A 95 -4.02 -8.98 1.18
C TRP A 95 -5.44 -8.53 1.52
N VAL A 96 -5.59 -7.37 2.16
CA VAL A 96 -6.87 -6.78 2.55
C VAL A 96 -7.80 -6.66 1.35
N PHE A 97 -7.28 -6.21 0.22
CA PHE A 97 -8.07 -6.04 -1.00
C PHE A 97 -8.65 -7.34 -1.59
N ARG A 98 -8.18 -8.53 -1.18
CA ARG A 98 -8.80 -9.82 -1.61
C ARG A 98 -10.20 -10.04 -1.07
N ARG A 99 -10.57 -9.34 0.01
CA ARG A 99 -11.83 -9.54 0.71
C ARG A 99 -12.80 -8.38 0.51
N VAL A 100 -12.40 -7.37 -0.26
CA VAL A 100 -13.23 -6.21 -0.56
C VAL A 100 -14.40 -6.64 -1.45
N SER A 101 -15.58 -6.13 -1.11
CA SER A 101 -16.81 -6.33 -1.86
C SER A 101 -17.34 -4.99 -2.37
N GLY A 102 -18.21 -5.03 -3.38
CA GLY A 102 -18.80 -3.81 -3.96
C GLY A 102 -17.86 -2.99 -4.84
N VAL A 103 -16.74 -3.59 -5.27
CA VAL A 103 -15.77 -2.99 -6.21
C VAL A 103 -15.71 -3.81 -7.49
N ASP A 104 -15.58 -3.11 -8.63
CA ASP A 104 -15.47 -3.76 -9.93
C ASP A 104 -14.24 -4.68 -10.02
N ARG A 105 -14.40 -5.80 -10.73
CA ARG A 105 -13.36 -6.82 -10.84
C ARG A 105 -12.10 -6.31 -11.54
N ALA A 106 -12.23 -5.52 -12.60
CA ALA A 106 -11.07 -4.97 -13.29
C ALA A 106 -10.27 -4.06 -12.35
N TRP A 107 -10.96 -3.38 -11.45
CA TRP A 107 -10.35 -2.54 -10.42
C TRP A 107 -9.61 -3.37 -9.36
N ILE A 108 -10.20 -4.47 -8.89
CA ILE A 108 -9.53 -5.44 -8.00
C ILE A 108 -8.27 -6.02 -8.64
N GLU A 109 -8.34 -6.39 -9.93
CA GLU A 109 -7.18 -6.91 -10.66
C GLU A 109 -6.07 -5.85 -10.82
N ALA A 110 -6.45 -4.61 -11.11
CA ALA A 110 -5.51 -3.49 -11.21
C ALA A 110 -4.85 -3.17 -9.86
N LEU A 111 -5.58 -3.22 -8.75
CA LEU A 111 -4.98 -3.13 -7.41
C LEU A 111 -3.87 -4.15 -7.21
N PHE A 112 -4.14 -5.43 -7.46
CA PHE A 112 -3.14 -6.46 -7.23
C PHE A 112 -1.89 -6.24 -8.08
N ALA A 113 -2.04 -5.72 -9.29
CA ALA A 113 -0.91 -5.36 -10.15
C ALA A 113 -0.07 -4.20 -9.60
N THR A 114 -0.62 -3.34 -8.73
CA THR A 114 0.12 -2.25 -8.07
C THR A 114 0.77 -2.65 -6.74
N ASN A 115 0.49 -3.84 -6.21
CA ASN A 115 1.00 -4.26 -4.91
C ASN A 115 2.48 -4.66 -4.96
N MET A 116 3.30 -4.06 -4.10
CA MET A 116 4.74 -4.32 -3.96
C MET A 116 5.10 -5.25 -2.78
N ALA A 117 4.14 -6.00 -2.23
CA ALA A 117 4.38 -6.90 -1.11
C ALA A 117 5.21 -8.16 -1.45
N ALA A 118 5.39 -8.47 -2.74
CA ALA A 118 6.25 -9.57 -3.17
C ALA A 118 7.73 -9.31 -2.91
N SER A 119 8.53 -10.38 -2.98
CA SER A 119 9.98 -10.24 -3.01
C SER A 119 10.44 -9.64 -4.34
N PHE A 120 11.50 -8.84 -4.32
CA PHE A 120 12.06 -8.18 -5.49
C PHE A 120 13.57 -8.41 -5.57
N GLN A 121 14.14 -8.25 -6.78
CA GLN A 121 15.59 -8.32 -7.00
C GLN A 121 16.18 -6.91 -7.00
N HIS A 122 17.31 -6.72 -6.34
CA HIS A 122 18.11 -5.51 -6.42
C HIS A 122 19.59 -5.89 -6.32
N ALA A 123 20.42 -5.40 -7.24
CA ALA A 123 21.86 -5.72 -7.30
C ALA A 123 22.18 -7.24 -7.20
N GLY A 124 21.40 -8.08 -7.90
CA GLY A 124 21.57 -9.55 -7.91
C GLY A 124 21.13 -10.26 -6.63
N LEU A 125 20.48 -9.55 -5.70
CA LEU A 125 20.04 -10.09 -4.42
C LEU A 125 18.53 -9.96 -4.26
N THR A 126 17.92 -10.97 -3.62
CA THR A 126 16.49 -10.99 -3.35
C THR A 126 16.17 -10.34 -2.00
N TYR A 127 15.28 -9.35 -2.03
CA TYR A 127 14.79 -8.62 -0.87
C TYR A 127 13.29 -8.79 -0.71
N ARG A 128 12.79 -8.57 0.49
CA ARG A 128 11.36 -8.42 0.78
C ARG A 128 11.15 -7.19 1.64
N ILE A 129 10.14 -6.39 1.31
CA ILE A 129 9.74 -5.22 2.10
C ILE A 129 9.28 -5.70 3.49
N ARG A 130 9.74 -5.03 4.53
CA ARG A 130 9.31 -5.22 5.92
C ARG A 130 8.34 -4.14 6.37
N ASP A 131 8.61 -2.91 5.96
CA ASP A 131 7.88 -1.71 6.35
C ASP A 131 8.18 -0.57 5.36
N LEU A 132 7.33 0.45 5.39
CA LEU A 132 7.53 1.70 4.67
C LEU A 132 7.53 2.84 5.68
N VAL A 133 8.34 3.88 5.44
CA VAL A 133 8.39 5.09 6.27
C VAL A 133 7.98 6.28 5.41
N PHE A 134 6.90 6.94 5.79
CA PHE A 134 6.35 8.12 5.13
C PHE A 134 6.69 9.40 5.89
N SER A 135 6.55 10.55 5.24
CA SER A 135 6.57 11.85 5.92
C SER A 135 5.44 11.96 6.97
N ALA A 136 5.56 12.90 7.90
CA ALA A 136 4.54 13.18 8.91
C ALA A 136 3.21 13.66 8.29
N GLU A 137 3.29 14.25 7.09
CA GLU A 137 2.16 14.73 6.30
C GLU A 137 1.57 13.66 5.38
N LEU A 138 2.17 12.46 5.34
CA LEU A 138 1.85 11.38 4.40
C LEU A 138 1.83 11.82 2.93
N ASP A 139 2.63 12.83 2.56
CA ASP A 139 2.73 13.35 1.19
C ASP A 139 3.84 12.65 0.39
N ARG A 140 4.75 11.94 1.07
CA ARG A 140 5.92 11.28 0.46
C ARG A 140 6.29 10.00 1.19
N LEU A 141 6.73 9.01 0.42
CA LEU A 141 7.53 7.90 0.93
C LEU A 141 8.96 8.40 1.13
N GLN A 142 9.51 8.19 2.33
CA GLN A 142 10.88 8.58 2.67
C GLN A 142 11.83 7.38 2.57
N GLU A 143 11.40 6.21 3.05
CA GLU A 143 12.24 5.02 3.12
C GLU A 143 11.45 3.71 2.93
N ILE A 144 12.09 2.72 2.31
CA ILE A 144 11.64 1.33 2.29
C ILE A 144 12.58 0.51 3.16
N ASP A 145 12.05 -0.01 4.26
CA ASP A 145 12.77 -0.98 5.09
C ASP A 145 12.58 -2.37 4.50
N ALA A 146 13.64 -2.96 3.97
CA ALA A 146 13.66 -4.29 3.38
C ALA A 146 14.55 -5.25 4.17
N LYS A 147 14.40 -6.54 3.88
CA LYS A 147 15.32 -7.58 4.37
C LYS A 147 15.74 -8.55 3.28
N ARG A 148 16.97 -9.05 3.45
CA ARG A 148 17.51 -10.21 2.75
C ARG A 148 17.69 -11.33 3.77
N GLY A 149 16.94 -12.42 3.59
CA GLY A 149 16.93 -13.52 4.54
C GLY A 149 16.49 -13.09 5.95
N PRO A 150 16.83 -13.86 7.00
CA PRO A 150 16.35 -13.60 8.36
C PRO A 150 16.98 -12.41 9.07
N PHE A 151 18.23 -12.03 8.74
CA PHE A 151 19.02 -11.12 9.60
C PHE A 151 19.58 -9.86 8.93
N ARG A 152 19.53 -9.72 7.60
CA ARG A 152 20.13 -8.57 6.91
C ARG A 152 19.06 -7.56 6.53
N ALA A 153 18.97 -6.46 7.27
CA ALA A 153 18.13 -5.33 6.91
C ALA A 153 18.85 -4.42 5.89
N MET A 154 18.07 -3.78 5.04
CA MET A 154 18.53 -2.75 4.11
C MET A 154 17.45 -1.69 3.97
N THR A 155 17.84 -0.43 3.91
CA THR A 155 16.92 0.69 3.72
C THR A 155 17.18 1.28 2.34
N PHE A 156 16.12 1.48 1.56
CA PHE A 156 16.14 2.17 0.27
C PHE A 156 15.48 3.52 0.38
N ARG A 157 16.07 4.54 -0.24
CA ARG A 157 15.59 5.93 -0.31
C ARG A 157 15.28 6.32 -1.75
N PRO A 158 14.61 7.46 -1.99
CA PRO A 158 14.45 8.00 -3.33
C PRO A 158 15.77 8.07 -4.09
N GLY A 159 15.81 7.44 -5.26
CA GLY A 159 17.01 7.34 -6.10
C GLY A 159 17.74 5.99 -6.02
N ASP A 160 17.54 5.21 -4.94
CA ASP A 160 18.18 3.90 -4.80
C ASP A 160 17.50 2.82 -5.65
N ILE A 161 16.19 2.98 -5.89
CA ILE A 161 15.37 1.99 -6.59
C ILE A 161 14.20 2.63 -7.35
N GLU A 162 13.86 2.06 -8.50
CA GLU A 162 12.68 2.45 -9.27
C GLU A 162 11.43 1.74 -8.71
N LEU A 163 10.53 2.49 -8.07
CA LEU A 163 9.39 1.91 -7.34
C LEU A 163 8.49 1.02 -8.20
N LEU A 164 8.27 1.38 -9.46
CA LEU A 164 7.34 0.65 -10.32
C LEU A 164 7.85 -0.76 -10.66
N THR A 165 9.16 -1.00 -10.56
CA THR A 165 9.75 -2.34 -10.76
C THR A 165 9.54 -3.26 -9.57
N LEU A 166 9.06 -2.74 -8.43
CA LEU A 166 8.76 -3.52 -7.22
C LEU A 166 7.40 -4.20 -7.26
N ARG A 167 6.57 -3.86 -8.25
CA ARG A 167 5.26 -4.46 -8.42
C ARG A 167 5.41 -5.96 -8.60
N SER A 168 4.53 -6.68 -7.93
CA SER A 168 4.35 -8.09 -8.21
C SER A 168 3.91 -8.21 -9.67
N SER A 169 4.53 -9.10 -10.44
CA SER A 169 3.76 -9.72 -11.52
C SER A 169 2.53 -10.35 -10.86
N PRO A 170 1.32 -10.22 -11.43
CA PRO A 170 0.15 -10.87 -10.86
C PRO A 170 0.53 -12.32 -10.60
N PRO A 171 0.14 -12.92 -9.47
CA PRO A 171 0.43 -14.33 -9.25
C PRO A 171 -0.10 -15.06 -10.46
N GLY A 172 0.82 -15.56 -11.31
CA GLY A 172 0.46 -16.51 -12.33
C GLY A 172 -0.35 -17.57 -11.59
N ARG A 173 -1.50 -17.96 -12.16
CA ARG A 173 -2.22 -19.14 -11.71
C ARG A 173 -1.18 -20.19 -11.30
N PRO A 174 -1.27 -20.80 -10.10
CA PRO A 174 -0.43 -21.94 -9.82
C PRO A 174 -0.85 -23.06 -10.77
N ASP A 175 -0.30 -23.06 -11.98
CA ASP A 175 -0.13 -24.26 -12.78
C ASP A 175 0.95 -25.08 -12.07
N LEU A 176 0.54 -25.70 -10.97
CA LEU A 176 1.17 -26.90 -10.47
C LEU A 176 0.26 -28.05 -10.84
N VAL A 177 0.34 -28.39 -12.12
CA VAL A 177 0.40 -29.79 -12.56
C VAL A 177 1.49 -30.47 -11.72
N ARG A 178 1.11 -31.01 -10.57
CA ARG A 178 1.85 -32.13 -9.97
C ARG A 178 1.26 -33.39 -10.55
N THR A 179 1.78 -33.77 -11.70
CA THR A 179 1.74 -35.13 -12.21
C THR A 179 2.24 -36.05 -11.10
N ARG A 180 1.32 -36.74 -10.40
CA ARG A 180 1.68 -37.91 -9.59
C ARG A 180 2.01 -39.04 -10.56
N LEU A 181 3.27 -39.09 -10.98
CA LEU A 181 3.85 -40.29 -11.58
C LEU A 181 4.18 -41.28 -10.45
N ALA A 182 3.42 -42.38 -10.46
CA ALA A 182 3.71 -43.75 -10.05
C ALA A 182 4.39 -44.03 -8.69
N LYS A 183 3.72 -44.89 -7.92
CA LYS A 183 4.20 -46.28 -7.75
C LYS A 183 3.04 -47.22 -7.41
N ALA A 184 2.73 -48.08 -8.37
CA ALA A 184 2.26 -49.41 -8.08
C ALA A 184 3.41 -50.20 -7.46
N LEU A 185 3.14 -50.91 -6.36
CA LEU A 185 3.67 -52.21 -5.97
C LEU A 185 2.75 -52.76 -4.87
#